data_AF-A0A136LZG5-F1
#
_entry.id   AF-A0A136LZG5-F1
#
_cell.length_a   1.000
_cell.length_b   1.000
_cell.length_c   1.000
_cell.angle_alpha   90.00
_cell.angle_beta   90.00
_cell.angle_gamma   90.00
#
_symmetry.space_group_name_H-M   'P 1'
#
loop_
_entity.id
_entity.type
_entity.pdbx_description
1 polymer ?
#
loop_
_entity_poly.entity_id
_entity_poly.type
_entity_poly.pdbx_seq_one_letter_code
_entity_poly.pdbx_strand_id
1 'polypeptide(L)'
;MQTLLIPLNKTIIKDIVPDSAGVFYLHGASIFPIMKVGMAHDGNLRERLLEEYDEFERSEVTHFSFMICSSDREAILIAEREIELYEPRYNSEQSPRKKRQSLLTMLTRVTETRPLQVSDIYS
;
A
#
# COMPACT_ATOMS: atom_id res chain seq x y z
N MET A 1 23.82 -6.84 6.58
CA MET A 1 22.57 -7.63 6.41
C MET A 1 22.24 -7.60 4.94
N GLN A 2 22.17 -8.75 4.26
CA GLN A 2 21.94 -8.80 2.81
C GLN A 2 20.43 -8.98 2.61
N THR A 3 19.75 -7.95 2.13
CA THR A 3 18.31 -8.01 1.86
C THR A 3 18.09 -8.68 0.51
N LEU A 4 17.39 -9.82 0.50
CA LEU A 4 17.06 -10.53 -0.73
C LEU A 4 15.93 -9.78 -1.45
N LEU A 5 16.18 -9.34 -2.69
CA LEU A 5 15.15 -8.79 -3.57
C LEU A 5 14.47 -9.93 -4.31
N ILE A 6 13.15 -9.99 -4.20
CA ILE A 6 12.33 -11.10 -4.67
C ILE A 6 11.33 -10.56 -5.69
N PRO A 7 11.14 -11.21 -6.85
CA PRO A 7 10.13 -10.77 -7.81
C PRO A 7 8.74 -10.69 -7.18
N LEU A 8 8.03 -9.60 -7.44
CA LEU A 8 6.67 -9.39 -6.98
C LEU A 8 5.72 -10.33 -7.73
N ASN A 9 5.45 -11.49 -7.14
CA ASN A 9 4.62 -12.55 -7.73
C ASN A 9 3.76 -13.22 -6.65
N LYS A 10 2.47 -13.37 -6.94
CA LYS A 10 1.49 -13.89 -5.98
C LYS A 10 1.81 -15.30 -5.45
N THR A 11 2.35 -16.19 -6.29
CA THR A 11 2.75 -17.54 -5.89
C THR A 11 3.97 -17.48 -4.97
N ILE A 12 4.99 -16.72 -5.36
CA ILE A 12 6.21 -16.56 -4.54
C ILE A 12 5.87 -15.99 -3.16
N ILE A 13 5.01 -14.97 -3.09
CA ILE A 13 4.57 -14.37 -1.81
C ILE A 13 3.94 -15.43 -0.90
N LYS A 14 3.05 -16.27 -1.44
CA LYS A 14 2.39 -17.33 -0.65
C LYS A 14 3.36 -18.37 -0.13
N ASP A 15 4.37 -18.70 -0.92
CA ASP A 15 5.28 -19.81 -0.62
C ASP A 15 6.36 -19.43 0.39
N ILE A 16 6.87 -18.19 0.35
CA ILE A 16 8.07 -17.81 1.12
C ILE A 16 7.81 -16.79 2.24
N VAL A 17 6.74 -16.01 2.15
CA VAL A 17 6.48 -14.96 3.15
C VAL A 17 5.75 -15.59 4.32
N PRO A 18 6.27 -15.49 5.55
CA PRO A 18 5.61 -16.06 6.72
C PRO A 18 4.44 -15.19 7.18
N ASP A 19 3.52 -15.82 7.89
CA ASP A 19 2.50 -15.13 8.67
C ASP A 19 3.16 -14.67 9.98
N SER A 20 3.77 -13.48 9.96
CA SER A 20 4.49 -12.90 11.10
C SER A 20 4.31 -11.38 11.14
N ALA A 21 4.60 -10.74 12.26
CA ALA A 21 4.74 -9.28 12.30
C ALA A 21 6.01 -8.88 11.52
N GLY A 22 5.97 -7.78 10.79
CA GLY A 22 7.12 -7.40 9.99
C GLY A 22 6.94 -6.16 9.13
N VAL A 23 8.00 -5.83 8.42
CA VAL A 23 8.08 -4.71 7.48
C VAL A 23 8.35 -5.27 6.09
N PHE A 24 7.67 -4.74 5.08
CA PHE A 24 7.93 -5.06 3.68
C PHE A 24 8.28 -3.80 2.90
N TYR A 25 9.05 -4.02 1.83
CA TYR A 25 9.54 -3.00 0.93
C TYR A 25 9.12 -3.38 -0.48
N LEU A 26 8.52 -2.43 -1.21
CA LEU A 26 8.20 -2.58 -2.62
C LEU A 26 9.21 -1.81 -3.44
N HIS A 27 9.75 -2.43 -4.49
CA HIS A 27 10.83 -1.88 -5.28
C HIS A 27 10.46 -1.70 -6.75
N GLY A 28 10.95 -0.62 -7.36
CA GLY A 28 10.76 -0.32 -8.78
C GLY A 28 11.64 -1.15 -9.72
N ALA A 29 11.37 -1.11 -11.02
CA ALA A 29 12.12 -1.85 -12.05
C ALA A 29 13.58 -1.37 -12.26
N SER A 30 13.83 -0.07 -12.14
CA SER A 30 15.11 0.54 -12.50
C SER A 30 15.92 0.87 -11.26
N ILE A 31 17.06 0.19 -11.02
CA ILE A 31 17.95 0.40 -9.86
C ILE A 31 17.29 0.01 -8.51
N PHE A 32 16.13 -0.67 -8.55
CA PHE A 32 15.38 -1.14 -7.38
C PHE A 32 15.12 -0.09 -6.26
N PRO A 33 14.73 1.15 -6.59
CA PRO A 33 14.39 2.16 -5.58
C PRO A 33 13.25 1.66 -4.72
N ILE A 34 13.27 2.01 -3.42
CA ILE A 34 12.18 1.71 -2.51
C ILE A 34 11.02 2.64 -2.86
N MET A 35 9.95 2.07 -3.38
CA MET A 35 8.76 2.76 -3.85
C MET A 35 7.71 2.87 -2.75
N LYS A 36 7.66 1.86 -1.89
CA LYS A 36 6.78 1.81 -0.72
C LYS A 36 7.45 1.03 0.40
N VAL A 37 7.25 1.46 1.63
CA VAL A 37 7.48 0.68 2.84
C VAL A 37 6.13 0.44 3.49
N GLY A 38 5.84 -0.78 3.90
CA GLY A 38 4.64 -1.07 4.67
C GLY A 38 4.95 -2.00 5.83
N MET A 39 3.99 -2.09 6.74
CA MET A 39 4.10 -2.92 7.94
C MET A 39 2.90 -3.83 8.07
N ALA A 40 3.09 -4.94 8.78
CA ALA A 40 2.04 -5.85 9.16
C ALA A 40 2.09 -6.14 10.66
N HIS A 41 0.91 -6.20 11.26
CA HIS A 41 0.67 -6.55 12.67
C HIS A 41 0.07 -7.94 12.78
N ASP A 42 0.09 -8.51 13.99
CA ASP A 42 -0.66 -9.71 14.36
C ASP A 42 -0.40 -10.94 13.48
N GLY A 43 0.79 -11.01 12.88
CA GLY A 43 1.13 -12.15 12.03
C GLY A 43 0.71 -12.02 10.57
N ASN A 44 0.25 -10.86 10.09
CA ASN A 44 -0.40 -10.78 8.77
C ASN A 44 0.52 -10.28 7.63
N LEU A 45 1.85 -10.47 7.71
CA LEU A 45 2.78 -9.97 6.70
C LEU A 45 2.49 -10.49 5.28
N ARG A 46 2.21 -11.80 5.14
CA ARG A 46 1.85 -12.38 3.85
C ARG A 46 0.56 -11.77 3.31
N GLU A 47 -0.50 -11.73 4.10
CA GLU A 47 -1.79 -11.17 3.70
C GLU A 47 -1.64 -9.71 3.27
N ARG A 48 -0.92 -8.92 4.08
CA ARG A 48 -0.67 -7.51 3.80
C ARG A 48 0.09 -7.33 2.48
N LEU A 49 1.11 -8.14 2.21
CA LEU A 49 1.85 -8.07 0.95
C LEU A 49 1.00 -8.52 -0.25
N LEU A 50 0.08 -9.47 -0.07
CA LEU A 50 -0.85 -9.90 -1.12
C LEU A 50 -1.86 -8.78 -1.47
N GLU A 51 -2.36 -8.04 -0.49
CA GLU A 51 -3.18 -6.85 -0.76
C GLU A 51 -2.43 -5.82 -1.61
N GLU A 52 -1.15 -5.62 -1.30
CA GLU A 52 -0.30 -4.67 -2.01
C GLU A 52 0.03 -5.17 -3.43
N TYR A 53 0.24 -6.48 -3.62
CA TYR A 53 0.34 -7.08 -4.94
C TYR A 53 -0.87 -6.71 -5.81
N ASP A 54 -2.09 -6.90 -5.29
CA ASP A 54 -3.32 -6.61 -6.03
C ASP A 54 -3.49 -5.09 -6.30
N GLU A 55 -2.94 -4.21 -5.44
CA GLU A 55 -2.91 -2.76 -5.68
C GLU A 55 -1.90 -2.36 -6.78
N PHE A 56 -0.75 -3.01 -6.83
CA PHE A 56 0.40 -2.63 -7.65
C PHE A 56 0.66 -3.53 -8.86
N GLU A 57 -0.20 -4.51 -9.16
CA GLU A 57 -0.07 -5.47 -10.28
C GLU A 57 0.13 -4.79 -11.66
N ARG A 58 -0.28 -3.52 -11.80
CA ARG A 58 -0.13 -2.72 -13.04
C ARG A 58 0.78 -1.50 -12.88
N SER A 59 1.68 -1.53 -11.91
CA SER A 59 2.55 -0.40 -11.57
C SER A 59 4.00 -0.63 -12.00
N GLU A 60 4.87 0.33 -11.68
CA GLU A 60 6.33 0.25 -11.85
C GLU A 60 7.02 -0.63 -10.78
N VAL A 61 6.29 -1.17 -9.81
CA VAL A 61 6.80 -2.07 -8.78
C VAL A 61 7.02 -3.46 -9.37
N THR A 62 8.21 -4.00 -9.19
CA THR A 62 8.62 -5.29 -9.78
C THR A 62 9.14 -6.29 -8.76
N HIS A 63 9.62 -5.81 -7.61
CA HIS A 63 10.23 -6.66 -6.58
C HIS A 63 9.73 -6.26 -5.20
N PHE A 64 9.88 -7.16 -4.25
CA PHE A 64 9.70 -6.89 -2.84
C PHE A 64 10.87 -7.45 -2.03
N SER A 65 10.99 -6.94 -0.81
CA SER A 65 11.77 -7.56 0.25
C SER A 65 11.02 -7.40 1.56
N PHE A 66 11.39 -8.16 2.60
CA PHE A 66 10.74 -8.07 3.89
C PHE A 66 11.69 -8.40 5.04
N MET A 67 11.30 -7.95 6.22
CA MET A 67 11.95 -8.22 7.49
C MET A 67 10.89 -8.71 8.48
N ILE A 68 11.17 -9.83 9.14
CA ILE A 68 10.34 -10.34 10.24
C ILE A 68 10.78 -9.62 11.51
N CYS A 69 9.82 -9.14 12.29
CA CYS A 69 10.05 -8.47 13.57
C CYS A 69 9.63 -9.38 14.73
N SER A 70 10.24 -9.19 15.89
CA SER A 70 9.92 -9.92 17.11
C SER A 70 8.63 -9.43 17.78
N SER A 71 8.11 -8.27 17.39
CA SER A 71 6.87 -7.69 17.90
C SER A 71 6.27 -6.67 16.94
N ASP A 72 4.98 -6.38 17.10
CA ASP A 72 4.32 -5.31 16.34
C ASP A 72 4.94 -3.94 16.60
N ARG A 73 5.36 -3.69 17.85
CA ARG A 73 6.02 -2.44 18.23
C ARG A 73 7.33 -2.25 17.47
N GLU A 74 8.11 -3.31 17.31
CA GLU A 74 9.35 -3.25 16.51
C GLU A 74 9.03 -2.99 15.03
N ALA A 75 8.03 -3.68 14.48
CA ALA A 75 7.61 -3.45 13.09
C ALA A 75 7.20 -2.00 12.83
N ILE A 76 6.46 -1.37 13.77
CA ILE A 76 6.08 0.05 13.69
C ILE A 76 7.32 0.94 13.68
N LEU A 77 8.20 0.79 14.67
CA LEU A 77 9.38 1.64 14.82
C LEU A 77 10.33 1.54 13.62
N ILE A 78 10.51 0.32 13.08
CA ILE A 78 11.31 0.11 11.88
C ILE A 78 10.63 0.74 10.68
N ALA A 79 9.34 0.49 10.45
CA ALA A 79 8.63 1.06 9.30
C ALA A 79 8.66 2.59 9.31
N GLU A 80 8.40 3.24 10.44
CA GLU A 80 8.46 4.70 10.56
C GLU A 80 9.84 5.24 10.21
N ARG A 81 10.89 4.66 10.79
CA ARG A 81 12.29 5.04 10.50
C ARG A 81 12.65 4.85 9.02
N GLU A 82 12.24 3.74 8.41
CA GLU A 82 12.59 3.43 7.03
C GLU A 82 11.79 4.32 6.05
N ILE A 83 10.56 4.69 6.38
CA ILE A 83 9.78 5.68 5.62
C ILE A 83 10.45 7.05 5.67
N GLU A 84 10.90 7.49 6.84
CA GLU A 84 11.62 8.76 7.00
C GLU A 84 12.96 8.75 6.25
N LEU A 85 13.69 7.63 6.30
CA LEU A 85 15.01 7.52 5.67
C LEU A 85 14.95 7.50 4.13
N TYR A 86 14.01 6.75 3.54
CA TYR A 86 13.96 6.54 2.10
C TYR A 86 12.97 7.44 1.37
N GLU A 87 12.09 8.14 2.08
CA GLU A 87 11.01 8.97 1.54
C GLU A 87 10.26 8.33 0.34
N PRO A 88 9.79 7.07 0.48
CA PRO A 88 9.24 6.34 -0.64
C PRO A 88 7.99 7.01 -1.22
N ARG A 89 7.96 7.13 -2.55
CA ARG A 89 6.91 7.82 -3.33
C ARG A 89 5.49 7.45 -2.88
N TYR A 90 5.22 6.17 -2.63
CA TYR A 90 3.89 5.65 -2.33
C TYR A 90 3.50 5.66 -0.84
N ASN A 91 4.38 6.12 0.06
CA ASN A 91 4.03 6.38 1.46
C ASN A 91 3.52 7.81 1.68
N SER A 92 3.82 8.73 0.77
CA SER A 92 3.29 10.10 0.79
C SER A 92 1.77 10.13 0.55
N GLU A 93 1.12 11.26 0.88
CA GLU A 93 -0.33 11.47 0.71
C GLU A 93 -0.85 11.27 -0.72
N GLN A 94 0.03 11.20 -1.72
CA GLN A 94 -0.31 11.02 -3.12
C GLN A 94 -0.46 9.55 -3.56
N SER A 95 -0.48 8.60 -2.63
CA SER A 95 -0.61 7.18 -2.93
C SER A 95 -1.87 6.85 -3.76
N PRO A 96 -1.81 5.87 -4.68
CA PRO A 96 -2.95 5.47 -5.52
C PRO A 96 -4.21 5.16 -4.72
N ARG A 97 -4.08 4.49 -3.56
CA ARG A 97 -5.18 4.22 -2.62
C ARG A 97 -5.83 5.49 -2.07
N LYS A 98 -5.04 6.46 -1.57
CA LYS A 98 -5.58 7.74 -1.06
C LYS A 98 -6.23 8.55 -2.18
N LYS A 99 -5.67 8.54 -3.39
CA LYS A 99 -6.28 9.15 -4.59
C LYS A 99 -7.61 8.49 -4.97
N ARG A 100 -7.68 7.15 -5.00
CA ARG A 100 -8.93 6.42 -5.27
C ARG A 100 -10.01 6.67 -4.20
N GLN A 101 -9.64 6.67 -2.92
CA GLN A 101 -10.54 6.98 -1.81
C GLN A 101 -11.09 8.42 -1.92
N SER A 102 -10.22 9.38 -2.22
CA SER A 102 -10.59 10.79 -2.45
C SER A 102 -11.56 10.93 -3.62
N LEU A 103 -11.28 10.29 -4.76
CA LEU A 103 -12.16 10.30 -5.93
C LEU A 103 -13.52 9.66 -5.64
N LEU A 104 -13.56 8.51 -4.96
CA LEU A 104 -14.81 7.87 -4.56
C LEU A 104 -15.64 8.76 -3.62
N THR A 105 -14.98 9.46 -2.69
CA THR A 105 -15.63 10.41 -1.78
C THR A 105 -16.17 11.64 -2.51
N MET A 106 -15.43 12.15 -3.50
CA MET A 106 -15.91 13.25 -4.35
C MET A 106 -17.11 12.83 -5.20
N LEU A 107 -17.09 11.62 -5.78
CA LEU A 107 -18.19 11.10 -6.60
C LEU A 107 -19.47 10.89 -5.78
N THR A 108 -19.37 10.39 -4.55
CA THR A 108 -20.53 10.25 -3.65
C THR A 108 -21.14 11.60 -3.27
N ARG A 109 -20.32 12.64 -3.06
CA ARG A 109 -20.82 13.99 -2.79
C ARG A 109 -21.53 14.62 -3.98
N VAL A 110 -21.13 14.30 -5.22
CA VAL A 110 -21.83 14.76 -6.43
C VAL A 110 -23.18 14.06 -6.61
N THR A 111 -23.33 12.82 -6.15
CA THR A 111 -24.61 12.10 -6.21
C THR A 111 -25.60 12.49 -5.09
N GLU A 112 -25.13 13.14 -4.02
CA GLU A 112 -25.97 13.61 -2.90
C GLU A 112 -26.47 15.05 -3.06
N THR A 113 -26.03 15.79 -4.08
CA THR A 113 -26.67 17.06 -4.45
C THR A 113 -28.04 16.76 -5.08
N ARG A 114 -29.08 16.98 -4.28
CA ARG A 114 -30.53 16.80 -4.56
C ARG A 114 -30.91 17.03 -6.04
N PRO A 115 -31.86 16.25 -6.60
CA PRO A 115 -32.54 16.69 -7.80
C PRO A 115 -33.25 18.02 -7.52
N LEU A 116 -33.03 19.02 -8.38
CA LEU A 116 -33.81 20.26 -8.39
C LEU A 116 -35.29 19.89 -8.46
N GLN A 117 -36.06 20.20 -7.41
CA GLN A 117 -37.51 20.07 -7.46
C GLN A 117 -38.03 21.09 -8.48
N VAL A 118 -38.54 20.57 -9.59
CA VAL A 118 -39.28 21.35 -10.59
C VAL A 118 -40.67 21.61 -10.00
N SER A 119 -40.78 22.60 -9.11
CA SER A 119 -42.09 23.04 -8.60
C SER A 119 -42.36 24.54 -8.74
N ASP A 120 -41.43 25.33 -9.31
CA ASP A 120 -41.61 26.79 -9.46
C ASP A 120 -41.83 27.24 -10.93
N ILE A 121 -42.21 26.33 -11.85
CA ILE A 121 -42.35 26.69 -13.29
C ILE A 121 -43.81 26.99 -13.72
N TYR A 122 -44.81 26.74 -12.88
CA TYR A 122 -46.19 27.13 -13.21
C TYR A 122 -46.89 27.75 -11.99
N SER A 123 -46.77 29.08 -11.87
CA SER A 123 -47.77 29.95 -11.23
C SER A 123 -48.57 30.66 -12.31
#